data_AF-A0A2H0MTT5-F1
#
_entry.id   AF-A0A2H0MTT5-F1
#
_cell.length_a   1.000
_cell.length_b   1.000
_cell.length_c   1.000
_cell.angle_alpha   90.00
_cell.angle_beta   90.00
_cell.angle_gamma   90.00
#
_symmetry.space_group_name_H-M   'P 1'
#
loop_
_entity.id
_entity.type
_entity.pdbx_description
1 polymer ?
#
loop_
_entity_poly.entity_id
_entity_poly.type
_entity_poly.pdbx_seq_one_letter_code
_entity_poly.pdbx_strand_id
1 'polypeptide(L)'
;MLNPEQIQIIKNQIEILDGQFSLCAEKIATVPTIEPKSNTPEEERAHLISVVNSQKPKLQGVLKVVEQTLSKPGLSARLELQHLNNLGQLFTTMRQEIAQIVEDQYEAKLDMYRQEIFKSIDIILDPIDMLIPAIRQEIVHLERFYSRPSNADISVLPEIKSIVEKVEDREITIRQFLNGYIDGNENIRGYNELRTLNGQFSKFQFYENTPEAYWPINAKYQQICKTIEPLLNERKAEPELESFLNRVRDKEFSIIKMNDIFEADAFLNQLVKKVDKRYCYRKAVKSIRSMLVEFEELQKSLIIYNEERIEKKEKALFSQSINEAEKLRLKTILEETKELVAQRKIPFSRLDMIFEKLEANNFNIIVREKDEDDITIAITPHHEKKFGRDILERINLIIQEIDFWYPEETKNHLFQNLSKITKKIQDDEPIDKNEFLTLMKKYDKEIETNIRKTYPEKARELNNVLMTFQKTFGGKIDRQRLERRLENKEIWDSIHPVLKNVAHNLSILSSGNASIKKNVSKFTFLKIASEELNQLLYDLAMQTFVLFDGVEGKTVTNMTNILSTYNKFHDINALWGAFSYYIRKTALPNVAVNESVILQMTQNPNCKSYLAKNFSS
;
A
#
# COMPACT_ATOMS: atom_id res chain seq x y z
N MET A 1 19.77 -0.76 -11.16
CA MET A 1 19.85 -1.83 -12.17
C MET A 1 20.97 -1.57 -13.17
N LEU A 2 21.73 -2.60 -13.52
CA LEU A 2 22.76 -2.51 -14.57
C LEU A 2 22.09 -2.48 -15.95
N ASN A 3 22.49 -1.54 -16.80
CA ASN A 3 22.05 -1.52 -18.19
C ASN A 3 22.81 -2.58 -19.03
N PRO A 4 22.31 -2.93 -20.24
CA PRO A 4 22.95 -3.95 -21.08
C PRO A 4 24.41 -3.65 -21.44
N GLU A 5 24.78 -2.37 -21.56
CA GLU A 5 26.15 -1.94 -21.84
C GLU A 5 27.08 -2.19 -20.64
N GLN A 6 26.63 -1.89 -19.43
CA GLN A 6 27.35 -2.15 -18.18
C GLN A 6 27.55 -3.66 -17.95
N ILE A 7 26.54 -4.47 -18.26
CA ILE A 7 26.67 -5.94 -18.21
C ILE A 7 27.74 -6.42 -19.18
N GLN A 8 27.79 -5.87 -20.39
CA GLN A 8 28.81 -6.24 -21.37
C GLN A 8 30.22 -5.79 -20.94
N ILE A 9 30.35 -4.61 -20.32
CA ILE A 9 31.61 -4.13 -19.74
C ILE A 9 32.11 -5.10 -18.67
N ILE A 10 31.23 -5.52 -17.74
CA ILE A 10 31.59 -6.49 -16.70
C ILE A 10 32.04 -7.83 -17.29
N LYS A 11 31.35 -8.33 -18.33
CA LYS A 11 31.73 -9.57 -19.01
C LYS A 11 33.12 -9.50 -19.60
N ASN A 12 33.38 -8.45 -20.39
CA ASN A 12 34.67 -8.24 -21.02
C ASN A 12 35.79 -8.13 -19.96
N GLN A 13 35.51 -7.44 -18.85
CA GLN A 13 36.50 -7.26 -17.80
C GLN A 13 36.76 -8.54 -16.99
N ILE A 14 35.76 -9.41 -16.83
CA ILE A 14 35.95 -10.73 -16.22
C ILE A 14 36.86 -11.62 -17.08
N GLU A 15 36.71 -11.57 -18.40
CA GLU A 15 37.62 -12.28 -19.33
C GLU A 15 39.06 -11.74 -19.23
N ILE A 16 39.22 -10.42 -19.15
CA ILE A 16 40.53 -9.79 -18.95
C ILE A 16 41.14 -10.23 -17.61
N LEU A 17 40.36 -10.22 -16.53
CA LEU A 17 40.82 -10.62 -15.20
C LEU A 17 41.23 -12.10 -15.15
N ASP A 18 40.49 -12.99 -15.81
CA ASP A 18 40.87 -14.41 -15.96
C ASP A 18 42.22 -14.58 -16.69
N GLY A 19 42.43 -13.78 -17.75
CA GLY A 19 43.71 -13.67 -18.45
C GLY A 19 44.83 -13.20 -17.53
N GLN A 20 44.60 -12.17 -16.71
CA GLN A 20 45.61 -11.66 -15.77
C GLN A 20 46.00 -12.69 -14.71
N PHE A 21 45.04 -13.47 -14.19
CA PHE A 21 45.37 -14.58 -13.29
C PHE A 21 46.21 -15.66 -13.98
N SER A 22 45.94 -15.95 -15.25
CA SER A 22 46.74 -16.90 -16.04
C SER A 22 48.18 -16.42 -16.21
N LEU A 23 48.36 -15.15 -16.59
CA LEU A 23 49.68 -14.55 -16.75
C LEU A 23 50.45 -14.48 -15.42
N CYS A 24 49.77 -14.19 -14.32
CA CYS A 24 50.36 -14.22 -12.99
C CYS A 24 50.85 -15.62 -12.61
N ALA A 25 50.03 -16.66 -12.85
CA ALA A 25 50.40 -18.04 -12.58
C ALA A 25 51.58 -18.52 -13.45
N GLU A 26 51.60 -18.15 -14.73
CA GLU A 26 52.71 -18.45 -15.65
C GLU A 26 54.00 -17.76 -15.23
N LYS A 27 53.91 -16.52 -14.75
CA LYS A 27 55.06 -15.80 -14.19
C LYS A 27 55.61 -16.50 -12.96
N ILE A 28 54.74 -16.92 -12.05
CA ILE A 28 55.14 -17.70 -10.86
C ILE A 28 55.77 -19.04 -11.28
N ALA A 29 55.30 -19.69 -12.35
CA ALA A 29 55.87 -20.95 -12.83
C ALA A 29 57.29 -20.81 -13.40
N THR A 30 57.61 -19.64 -13.99
CA THR A 30 58.86 -19.41 -14.74
C THR A 30 59.92 -18.63 -13.97
N VAL A 31 59.57 -18.08 -12.81
CA VAL A 31 60.51 -17.27 -12.01
C VAL A 31 61.62 -18.16 -11.40
N PRO A 32 62.90 -17.78 -11.47
CA PRO A 32 63.99 -18.63 -11.01
C PRO A 32 64.06 -18.81 -9.49
N THR A 33 63.56 -17.83 -8.71
CA THR A 33 63.64 -17.83 -7.24
C THR A 33 62.25 -17.66 -6.64
N ILE A 34 61.86 -18.59 -5.76
CA ILE A 34 60.65 -18.52 -4.93
C ILE A 34 61.12 -18.61 -3.49
N GLU A 35 60.68 -17.68 -2.65
CA GLU A 35 61.02 -17.69 -1.22
C GLU A 35 60.16 -18.76 -0.51
N PRO A 36 60.78 -19.80 0.08
CA PRO A 36 60.05 -20.83 0.79
C PRO A 36 59.64 -20.35 2.18
N LYS A 37 58.36 -20.51 2.54
CA LYS A 37 57.90 -20.26 3.93
C LYS A 37 58.24 -21.42 4.86
N SER A 38 57.67 -22.58 4.59
CA SER A 38 57.82 -23.81 5.39
C SER A 38 58.00 -25.08 4.55
N ASN A 39 57.93 -24.96 3.22
CA ASN A 39 57.99 -26.06 2.24
C ASN A 39 59.23 -25.91 1.35
N THR A 40 59.49 -26.87 0.46
CA THR A 40 60.49 -26.68 -0.61
C THR A 40 60.04 -25.58 -1.60
N PRO A 41 60.96 -24.88 -2.28
CA PRO A 41 60.61 -23.85 -3.27
C PRO A 41 59.65 -24.34 -4.37
N GLU A 42 59.75 -25.61 -4.77
CA GLU A 42 58.87 -26.23 -5.76
C GLU A 42 57.47 -26.52 -5.22
N GLU A 43 57.36 -26.94 -3.95
CA GLU A 43 56.08 -27.13 -3.26
C GLU A 43 55.38 -25.79 -3.01
N GLU A 44 56.14 -24.76 -2.61
CA GLU A 44 55.61 -23.41 -2.43
C GLU A 44 55.15 -22.82 -3.78
N ARG A 45 55.91 -23.03 -4.86
CA ARG A 45 55.50 -22.63 -6.21
C ARG A 45 54.19 -23.30 -6.64
N ALA A 46 54.06 -24.60 -6.41
CA ALA A 46 52.83 -25.33 -6.71
C ALA A 46 51.64 -24.82 -5.88
N HIS A 47 51.89 -24.48 -4.61
CA HIS A 47 50.88 -23.87 -3.73
C HIS A 47 50.43 -22.50 -4.25
N LEU A 48 51.36 -21.58 -4.55
CA LEU A 48 51.05 -20.23 -5.05
C LEU A 48 50.27 -20.27 -6.37
N ILE A 49 50.65 -21.15 -7.30
CA ILE A 49 49.92 -21.37 -8.56
C ILE A 49 48.51 -21.90 -8.28
N SER A 50 48.35 -22.78 -7.29
CA SER A 50 47.04 -23.28 -6.87
C SER A 50 46.15 -22.16 -6.33
N VAL A 51 46.70 -21.27 -5.48
CA VAL A 51 45.96 -20.13 -4.92
C VAL A 51 45.48 -19.20 -6.03
N VAL A 52 46.35 -18.83 -6.98
CA VAL A 52 45.98 -17.97 -8.13
C VAL A 52 44.94 -18.64 -9.02
N ASN A 53 45.14 -19.91 -9.39
CA ASN A 53 44.19 -20.63 -10.25
C ASN A 53 42.84 -20.88 -9.56
N SER A 54 42.81 -20.97 -8.23
CA SER A 54 41.55 -21.12 -7.47
C SER A 54 40.63 -19.90 -7.58
N GLN A 55 41.13 -18.74 -8.04
CA GLN A 55 40.32 -17.53 -8.24
C GLN A 55 39.45 -17.61 -9.51
N LYS A 56 39.93 -18.29 -10.55
CA LYS A 56 39.26 -18.34 -11.87
C LYS A 56 37.84 -18.94 -11.82
N PRO A 57 37.60 -20.09 -11.14
CA PRO A 57 36.23 -20.62 -11.01
C PRO A 57 35.29 -19.66 -10.27
N LYS A 58 35.81 -18.80 -9.39
CA LYS A 58 35.00 -17.84 -8.63
C LYS A 58 34.47 -16.71 -9.54
N LEU A 59 35.17 -16.36 -10.62
CA LEU A 59 34.74 -15.36 -11.61
C LEU A 59 33.46 -15.78 -12.36
N GLN A 60 33.29 -17.08 -12.62
CA GLN A 60 32.05 -17.61 -13.22
C GLN A 60 30.84 -17.43 -12.28
N GLY A 61 31.08 -17.40 -10.96
CA GLY A 61 30.07 -17.05 -9.98
C GLY A 61 29.62 -15.58 -10.08
N VAL A 62 30.56 -14.68 -10.36
CA VAL A 62 30.28 -13.24 -10.55
C VAL A 62 29.36 -13.01 -11.76
N LEU A 63 29.68 -13.64 -12.89
CA LEU A 63 28.85 -13.56 -14.11
C LEU A 63 27.41 -14.00 -13.85
N LYS A 64 27.21 -15.13 -13.16
CA LYS A 64 25.86 -15.60 -12.81
C LYS A 64 25.11 -14.59 -11.96
N VAL A 65 25.75 -13.97 -10.97
CA VAL A 65 25.11 -12.94 -10.12
C VAL A 65 24.73 -11.70 -10.92
N VAL A 66 25.61 -11.23 -11.81
CA VAL A 66 25.35 -10.05 -12.66
C VAL A 66 24.23 -10.32 -13.65
N GLU A 67 24.23 -11.48 -14.32
CA GLU A 67 23.26 -11.83 -15.35
C GLU A 67 21.89 -12.28 -14.81
N GLN A 68 21.87 -12.99 -13.68
CA GLN A 68 20.64 -13.60 -13.17
C GLN A 68 19.97 -12.76 -12.09
N THR A 69 20.73 -11.85 -11.46
CA THR A 69 20.25 -10.98 -10.39
C THR A 69 20.30 -9.51 -10.82
N LEU A 70 21.48 -8.88 -10.94
CA LEU A 70 21.58 -7.41 -11.08
C LEU A 70 21.04 -6.82 -12.40
N SER A 71 20.65 -7.68 -13.34
CA SER A 71 20.02 -7.35 -14.63
C SER A 71 18.48 -7.36 -14.62
N LYS A 72 17.83 -7.99 -13.61
CA LYS A 72 16.38 -8.22 -13.60
C LYS A 72 15.62 -7.10 -12.89
N PRO A 73 14.53 -6.58 -13.47
CA PRO A 73 13.69 -5.60 -12.80
C PRO A 73 12.90 -6.25 -11.65
N GLY A 74 12.71 -5.49 -10.56
CA GLY A 74 11.84 -5.88 -9.45
C GLY A 74 12.46 -6.82 -8.41
N LEU A 75 13.80 -6.93 -8.35
CA LEU A 75 14.46 -7.58 -7.22
C LEU A 75 14.27 -6.77 -5.94
N SER A 76 14.14 -7.48 -4.82
CA SER A 76 14.19 -6.80 -3.53
C SER A 76 15.62 -6.30 -3.29
N ALA A 77 15.74 -5.05 -2.86
CA ALA A 77 17.03 -4.43 -2.61
C ALA A 77 17.87 -5.17 -1.54
N ARG A 78 17.23 -6.05 -0.74
CA ARG A 78 17.89 -7.02 0.16
C ARG A 78 18.72 -8.04 -0.60
N LEU A 79 18.16 -8.67 -1.63
CA LEU A 79 18.89 -9.65 -2.43
C LEU A 79 20.04 -8.96 -3.15
N GLU A 80 19.79 -7.77 -3.71
CA GLU A 80 20.83 -6.95 -4.32
C GLU A 80 21.97 -6.68 -3.34
N LEU A 81 21.67 -6.17 -2.13
CA LEU A 81 22.66 -5.96 -1.07
C LEU A 81 23.46 -7.22 -0.70
N GLN A 82 22.80 -8.37 -0.57
CA GLN A 82 23.48 -9.61 -0.21
C GLN A 82 24.45 -10.03 -1.31
N HIS A 83 24.03 -9.94 -2.57
CA HIS A 83 24.88 -10.23 -3.72
C HIS A 83 26.05 -9.25 -3.83
N LEU A 84 25.82 -7.96 -3.60
CA LEU A 84 26.86 -6.93 -3.58
C LEU A 84 27.87 -7.16 -2.45
N ASN A 85 27.41 -7.51 -1.25
CA ASN A 85 28.30 -7.88 -0.14
C ASN A 85 29.16 -9.10 -0.46
N ASN A 86 28.57 -10.14 -1.08
CA ASN A 86 29.31 -11.34 -1.44
C ASN A 86 30.36 -11.06 -2.53
N LEU A 87 30.01 -10.21 -3.52
CA LEU A 87 30.95 -9.76 -4.55
C LEU A 87 32.08 -8.92 -3.95
N GLY A 88 31.76 -7.96 -3.08
CA GLY A 88 32.74 -7.12 -2.38
C GLY A 88 33.71 -7.95 -1.53
N GLN A 89 33.20 -8.92 -0.76
CA GLN A 89 34.05 -9.84 0.00
C GLN A 89 34.94 -10.69 -0.90
N LEU A 90 34.37 -11.26 -1.97
CA LEU A 90 35.11 -12.07 -2.93
C LEU A 90 36.30 -11.30 -3.51
N PHE A 91 36.06 -10.09 -4.00
CA PHE A 91 37.11 -9.25 -4.58
C PHE A 91 38.10 -8.72 -3.54
N THR A 92 37.67 -8.47 -2.31
CA THR A 92 38.57 -8.12 -1.19
C THR A 92 39.51 -9.28 -0.87
N THR A 93 38.98 -10.49 -0.75
CA THR A 93 39.80 -11.69 -0.52
C THR A 93 40.77 -11.92 -1.67
N MET A 94 40.32 -11.80 -2.93
CA MET A 94 41.22 -11.88 -4.10
C MET A 94 42.37 -10.86 -4.01
N ARG A 95 42.07 -9.61 -3.63
CA ARG A 95 43.09 -8.57 -3.46
C ARG A 95 44.09 -8.91 -2.37
N GLN A 96 43.61 -9.34 -1.21
CA GLN A 96 44.46 -9.71 -0.07
C GLN A 96 45.36 -10.89 -0.41
N GLU A 97 44.82 -11.94 -1.02
CA GLU A 97 45.60 -13.12 -1.43
C GLU A 97 46.68 -12.75 -2.45
N ILE A 98 46.36 -11.93 -3.46
CA ILE A 98 47.35 -11.50 -4.46
C ILE A 98 48.38 -10.53 -3.86
N ALA A 99 47.96 -9.60 -2.98
CA ALA A 99 48.88 -8.70 -2.28
C ALA A 99 49.87 -9.49 -1.42
N GLN A 100 49.37 -10.46 -0.65
CA GLN A 100 50.19 -11.31 0.20
C GLN A 100 51.21 -12.11 -0.62
N ILE A 101 50.80 -12.70 -1.76
CA ILE A 101 51.72 -13.39 -2.68
C ILE A 101 52.82 -12.45 -3.17
N VAL A 102 52.49 -11.21 -3.52
CA VAL A 102 53.46 -10.23 -4.02
C VAL A 102 54.43 -9.79 -2.93
N GLU A 103 53.93 -9.57 -1.70
CA GLU A 103 54.76 -9.22 -0.54
C GLU A 103 55.70 -10.37 -0.14
N ASP A 104 55.17 -11.60 -0.07
CA ASP A 104 55.94 -12.80 0.27
C ASP A 104 56.95 -13.19 -0.81
N GLN A 105 56.75 -12.75 -2.05
CA GLN A 105 57.57 -13.10 -3.21
C GLN A 105 58.12 -11.84 -3.89
N TYR A 106 58.66 -10.91 -3.11
CA TYR A 106 59.15 -9.62 -3.64
C TYR A 106 60.22 -9.81 -4.75
N GLU A 107 61.06 -10.86 -4.67
CA GLU A 107 62.06 -11.18 -5.70
C GLU A 107 61.44 -11.60 -7.04
N ALA A 108 60.20 -12.11 -7.03
CA ALA A 108 59.51 -12.56 -8.24
C ALA A 108 58.96 -11.41 -9.11
N LYS A 109 59.03 -10.15 -8.63
CA LYS A 109 58.61 -8.93 -9.32
C LYS A 109 57.17 -9.00 -9.84
N LEU A 110 56.24 -9.41 -8.99
CA LEU A 110 54.82 -9.62 -9.35
C LEU A 110 53.98 -8.34 -9.31
N ASP A 111 54.55 -7.19 -8.94
CA ASP A 111 53.84 -5.92 -8.73
C ASP A 111 52.98 -5.45 -9.92
N MET A 112 53.49 -5.62 -11.14
CA MET A 112 52.75 -5.23 -12.35
C MET A 112 51.47 -6.05 -12.52
N TYR A 113 51.51 -7.36 -12.20
CA TYR A 113 50.34 -8.23 -12.26
C TYR A 113 49.33 -7.90 -11.17
N ARG A 114 49.81 -7.56 -9.96
CA ARG A 114 48.97 -7.05 -8.87
C ARG A 114 48.18 -5.81 -9.31
N GLN A 115 48.85 -4.84 -9.92
CA GLN A 115 48.21 -3.60 -10.39
C GLN A 115 47.13 -3.86 -11.45
N GLU A 116 47.42 -4.69 -12.46
CA GLU A 116 46.45 -4.99 -13.53
C GLU A 116 45.26 -5.83 -13.04
N ILE A 117 45.50 -6.77 -12.12
CA ILE A 117 44.43 -7.53 -11.44
C ILE A 117 43.55 -6.56 -10.64
N PHE A 118 44.15 -5.65 -9.86
CA PHE A 118 43.40 -4.73 -9.00
C PHE A 118 42.56 -3.77 -9.82
N LYS A 119 43.14 -3.20 -10.90
CA LYS A 119 42.44 -2.33 -11.85
C LYS A 119 41.28 -3.04 -12.54
N SER A 120 41.44 -4.30 -12.90
CA SER A 120 40.37 -5.10 -13.50
C SER A 120 39.22 -5.33 -12.50
N ILE A 121 39.56 -5.59 -11.25
CA ILE A 121 38.59 -5.67 -10.14
C ILE A 121 37.89 -4.31 -9.92
N ASP A 122 38.61 -3.19 -10.09
CA ASP A 122 38.03 -1.84 -10.01
C ASP A 122 36.92 -1.63 -11.04
N ILE A 123 37.22 -1.92 -12.30
CA ILE A 123 36.29 -1.77 -13.42
C ILE A 123 35.08 -2.71 -13.30
N ILE A 124 35.25 -3.92 -12.76
CA ILE A 124 34.12 -4.85 -12.54
C ILE A 124 33.17 -4.33 -11.47
N LEU A 125 33.71 -3.79 -10.37
CA LEU A 125 32.93 -3.35 -9.23
C LEU A 125 32.25 -1.99 -9.46
N ASP A 126 32.83 -1.12 -10.29
CA ASP A 126 32.33 0.25 -10.52
C ASP A 126 30.85 0.32 -10.99
N PRO A 127 30.40 -0.48 -11.99
CA PRO A 127 28.97 -0.54 -12.33
C PRO A 127 28.13 -1.22 -11.24
N ILE A 128 28.73 -2.15 -10.49
CA ILE A 128 28.07 -3.02 -9.52
C ILE A 128 27.74 -2.26 -8.22
N ASP A 129 28.46 -1.18 -7.89
CA ASP A 129 28.26 -0.35 -6.70
C ASP A 129 27.01 0.56 -6.75
N MET A 130 25.85 -0.05 -7.04
CA MET A 130 24.54 0.61 -7.21
C MET A 130 23.98 1.27 -5.94
N LEU A 131 24.51 0.90 -4.78
CA LEU A 131 24.06 1.39 -3.47
C LEU A 131 24.55 2.81 -3.20
N ILE A 132 25.80 3.09 -3.60
CA ILE A 132 26.47 4.36 -3.29
C ILE A 132 25.74 5.53 -3.97
N PRO A 133 25.33 5.46 -5.25
CA PRO A 133 24.50 6.51 -5.85
C PRO A 133 23.19 6.76 -5.10
N ALA A 134 22.47 5.71 -4.66
CA ALA A 134 21.22 5.86 -3.89
C ALA A 134 21.46 6.51 -2.52
N ILE A 135 22.55 6.14 -1.85
CA ILE A 135 22.98 6.74 -0.58
C ILE A 135 23.41 8.19 -0.77
N ARG A 136 24.19 8.50 -1.82
CA ARG A 136 24.61 9.88 -2.16
C ARG A 136 23.40 10.76 -2.43
N GLN A 137 22.34 10.23 -3.05
CA GLN A 137 21.08 10.94 -3.25
C GLN A 137 20.36 11.23 -1.94
N GLU A 138 20.35 10.26 -1.03
CA GLU A 138 19.81 10.47 0.32
C GLU A 138 20.63 11.51 1.11
N ILE A 139 21.96 11.51 0.96
CA ILE A 139 22.84 12.54 1.53
C ILE A 139 22.49 13.92 1.00
N VAL A 140 22.20 14.08 -0.28
CA VAL A 140 21.73 15.37 -0.85
C VAL A 140 20.43 15.83 -0.18
N HIS A 141 19.52 14.92 0.15
CA HIS A 141 18.33 15.26 0.92
C HIS A 141 18.69 15.73 2.34
N LEU A 142 19.59 15.01 3.02
CA LEU A 142 20.09 15.38 4.34
C LEU A 142 20.81 16.73 4.34
N GLU A 143 21.59 17.05 3.30
CA GLU A 143 22.23 18.34 3.11
C GLU A 143 21.21 19.48 3.12
N ARG A 144 20.09 19.32 2.41
CA ARG A 144 18.99 20.30 2.43
C ARG A 144 18.37 20.40 3.82
N PHE A 145 18.16 19.28 4.51
CA PHE A 145 17.59 19.29 5.86
C PHE A 145 18.49 19.98 6.89
N TYR A 146 19.79 19.67 6.89
CA TYR A 146 20.77 20.21 7.83
C TYR A 146 21.26 21.63 7.48
N SER A 147 20.99 22.11 6.25
CA SER A 147 21.24 23.51 5.88
C SER A 147 20.38 24.51 6.67
N ARG A 148 19.30 24.06 7.31
CA ARG A 148 18.45 24.88 8.17
C ARG A 148 19.18 25.13 9.50
N PRO A 149 19.30 26.40 9.97
CA PRO A 149 20.02 26.71 11.21
C PRO A 149 19.55 25.94 12.44
N SER A 150 18.25 25.61 12.51
CA SER A 150 17.67 24.83 13.61
C SER A 150 18.20 23.41 13.72
N ASN A 151 18.79 22.87 12.64
CA ASN A 151 19.18 21.46 12.53
C ASN A 151 20.71 21.28 12.40
N ALA A 152 21.47 22.36 12.21
CA ALA A 152 22.90 22.28 11.89
C ALA A 152 23.73 21.58 12.99
N ASP A 153 23.41 21.86 14.25
CA ASP A 153 24.18 21.37 15.42
C ASP A 153 24.06 19.86 15.66
N ILE A 154 23.08 19.21 15.03
CA ILE A 154 22.84 17.76 15.16
C ILE A 154 23.24 17.00 13.88
N SER A 155 23.98 17.65 12.97
CA SER A 155 24.26 17.06 11.66
C SER A 155 25.14 15.81 11.74
N VAL A 156 24.69 14.75 11.08
CA VAL A 156 25.43 13.49 10.87
C VAL A 156 26.18 13.46 9.55
N LEU A 157 26.06 14.51 8.73
CA LEU A 157 26.63 14.57 7.39
C LEU A 157 28.15 14.36 7.35
N PRO A 158 28.96 14.93 8.27
CA PRO A 158 30.40 14.71 8.23
C PRO A 158 30.77 13.23 8.38
N GLU A 159 30.14 12.54 9.33
CA GLU A 159 30.37 11.11 9.57
C GLU A 159 29.88 10.27 8.39
N ILE A 160 28.68 10.55 7.86
CA ILE A 160 28.14 9.84 6.70
C ILE A 160 29.06 10.02 5.48
N LYS A 161 29.47 11.26 5.17
CA LYS A 161 30.36 11.53 4.02
C LYS A 161 31.68 10.81 4.16
N SER A 162 32.29 10.82 5.35
CA SER A 162 33.53 10.11 5.62
C SER A 162 33.40 8.61 5.37
N ILE A 163 32.36 7.95 5.88
CA ILE A 163 32.20 6.50 5.63
C ILE A 163 31.82 6.18 4.19
N VAL A 164 31.14 7.09 3.47
CA VAL A 164 30.87 6.89 2.04
C VAL A 164 32.15 7.03 1.21
N GLU A 165 32.98 8.03 1.48
CA GLU A 165 34.29 8.17 0.83
C GLU A 165 35.15 6.92 1.09
N LYS A 166 35.21 6.43 2.32
CA LYS A 166 35.96 5.20 2.65
C LYS A 166 35.46 3.95 1.92
N VAL A 167 34.15 3.83 1.64
CA VAL A 167 33.64 2.68 0.87
C VAL A 167 33.83 2.87 -0.64
N GLU A 168 33.76 4.11 -1.14
CA GLU A 168 34.10 4.46 -2.53
C GLU A 168 35.59 4.19 -2.83
N ASP A 169 36.46 4.58 -1.89
CA ASP A 169 37.91 4.35 -1.94
C ASP A 169 38.30 2.91 -1.57
N ARG A 170 37.30 2.07 -1.23
CA ARG A 170 37.44 0.64 -0.91
C ARG A 170 38.33 0.36 0.30
N GLU A 171 38.47 1.33 1.19
CA GLU A 171 39.14 1.18 2.49
C GLU A 171 38.31 0.31 3.44
N ILE A 172 36.99 0.30 3.28
CA ILE A 172 36.07 -0.51 4.08
C ILE A 172 35.12 -1.32 3.19
N THR A 173 34.68 -2.47 3.69
CA THR A 173 33.67 -3.30 3.02
C THR A 173 32.27 -2.70 3.14
N ILE A 174 31.36 -3.05 2.22
CA ILE A 174 29.92 -2.69 2.31
C ILE A 174 29.32 -3.10 3.67
N ARG A 175 29.76 -4.23 4.23
CA ARG A 175 29.31 -4.69 5.56
C ARG A 175 29.76 -3.75 6.68
N GLN A 176 31.01 -3.29 6.65
CA GLN A 176 31.55 -2.32 7.61
C GLN A 176 30.89 -0.95 7.42
N PHE A 177 30.67 -0.53 6.18
CA PHE A 177 29.93 0.68 5.86
C PHE A 177 28.52 0.67 6.46
N LEU A 178 27.75 -0.41 6.27
CA LEU A 178 26.37 -0.49 6.76
C LEU A 178 26.27 -0.62 8.30
N ASN A 179 27.17 -1.38 8.92
CA ASN A 179 27.06 -1.78 10.33
C ASN A 179 28.03 -1.09 11.28
N GLY A 180 29.01 -0.36 10.76
CA GLY A 180 30.12 0.20 11.54
C GLY A 180 31.29 -0.78 11.69
N TYR A 181 32.38 -0.27 12.25
CA TYR A 181 33.62 -1.01 12.50
C TYR A 181 34.45 -0.33 13.57
N ILE A 182 35.44 -1.04 14.10
CA ILE A 182 36.40 -0.51 15.08
C ILE A 182 37.67 -0.09 14.33
N ASP A 183 38.11 1.15 14.54
CA ASP A 183 39.36 1.71 14.02
C ASP A 183 40.25 2.11 15.21
N GLY A 184 41.26 1.29 15.51
CA GLY A 184 42.06 1.42 16.73
C GLY A 184 41.20 1.24 17.99
N ASN A 185 41.05 2.32 18.78
CA ASN A 185 40.21 2.35 19.99
C ASN A 185 38.85 3.03 19.76
N GLU A 186 38.57 3.54 18.55
CA GLU A 186 37.35 4.26 18.24
C GLU A 186 36.34 3.34 17.54
N ASN A 187 35.07 3.44 17.96
CA ASN A 187 33.97 2.73 17.33
C ASN A 187 33.30 3.65 16.31
N ILE A 188 33.49 3.35 15.03
CA ILE A 188 32.91 4.11 13.92
C ILE A 188 31.50 3.57 13.63
N ARG A 189 30.51 4.47 13.69
CA ARG A 189 29.11 4.14 13.43
C ARG A 189 28.88 3.83 11.96
N GLY A 190 28.03 2.84 11.70
CA GLY A 190 27.63 2.48 10.34
C GLY A 190 26.53 3.38 9.79
N TYR A 191 26.37 3.36 8.47
CA TYR A 191 25.33 4.11 7.75
C TYR A 191 23.92 3.87 8.31
N ASN A 192 23.57 2.61 8.64
CA ASN A 192 22.23 2.28 9.15
C ASN A 192 21.92 2.99 10.48
N GLU A 193 22.93 3.17 11.32
CA GLU A 193 22.76 3.89 12.59
C GLU A 193 22.68 5.39 12.33
N LEU A 194 23.67 5.94 11.62
CA LEU A 194 23.78 7.37 11.32
C LEU A 194 22.57 7.92 10.60
N ARG A 195 22.02 7.16 9.66
CA ARG A 195 20.82 7.52 8.90
C ARG A 195 19.60 7.75 9.79
N THR A 196 19.41 6.90 10.78
CA THR A 196 18.24 6.97 11.68
C THR A 196 18.46 7.91 12.86
N LEU A 197 19.70 8.37 13.04
CA LEU A 197 20.08 9.25 14.13
C LEU A 197 19.29 10.56 14.02
N ASN A 198 18.82 11.05 15.16
CA ASN A 198 17.91 12.19 15.28
C ASN A 198 16.50 12.01 14.66
N GLY A 199 16.12 10.79 14.27
CA GLY A 199 14.75 10.45 13.87
C GLY A 199 14.32 10.99 12.51
N GLN A 200 15.27 11.38 11.65
CA GLN A 200 14.98 11.91 10.32
C GLN A 200 14.43 10.85 9.37
N PHE A 201 15.00 9.65 9.42
CA PHE A 201 14.55 8.50 8.66
C PHE A 201 14.10 7.39 9.60
N SER A 202 13.12 6.62 9.15
CA SER A 202 12.66 5.43 9.88
C SER A 202 13.70 4.31 9.82
N LYS A 203 13.82 3.54 10.92
CA LYS A 203 14.62 2.31 10.96
C LYS A 203 14.09 1.21 10.04
N PHE A 204 12.84 1.31 9.59
CA PHE A 204 12.23 0.37 8.65
C PHE A 204 12.21 0.87 7.21
N GLN A 205 12.62 2.13 6.96
CA GLN A 205 12.83 2.65 5.63
C GLN A 205 14.14 2.12 5.05
N PHE A 206 14.10 1.64 3.81
CA PHE A 206 15.28 1.06 3.18
C PHE A 206 16.18 2.08 2.48
N TYR A 207 15.65 2.99 1.66
CA TYR A 207 16.32 4.19 1.10
C TYR A 207 15.29 5.31 0.88
N GLU A 208 15.72 6.56 0.84
CA GLU A 208 14.90 7.66 0.32
C GLU A 208 15.09 7.71 -1.19
N ASN A 209 14.01 7.91 -1.96
CA ASN A 209 14.15 8.02 -3.41
C ASN A 209 14.70 9.39 -3.79
N THR A 210 15.19 9.51 -5.02
CA THR A 210 15.56 10.82 -5.57
C THR A 210 14.35 11.75 -5.66
N PRO A 211 14.55 13.06 -5.51
CA PRO A 211 13.51 14.05 -5.81
C PRO A 211 12.85 13.82 -7.19
N GLU A 212 13.64 13.41 -8.19
CA GLU A 212 13.19 13.16 -9.56
C GLU A 212 12.33 11.89 -9.68
N ALA A 213 12.58 10.87 -8.86
CA ALA A 213 11.78 9.64 -8.85
C ALA A 213 10.33 9.88 -8.39
N TYR A 214 10.07 10.96 -7.65
CA TYR A 214 8.72 11.35 -7.27
C TYR A 214 7.94 12.07 -8.39
N TRP A 215 8.60 12.52 -9.46
CA TRP A 215 7.93 13.28 -10.53
C TRP A 215 6.80 12.51 -11.22
N PRO A 216 6.93 11.21 -11.58
CA PRO A 216 5.85 10.47 -12.23
C PRO A 216 4.62 10.33 -11.34
N ILE A 217 4.82 10.00 -10.05
CA ILE A 217 3.71 9.85 -9.09
C ILE A 217 3.06 11.20 -8.77
N ASN A 218 3.86 12.27 -8.64
CA ASN A 218 3.35 13.63 -8.48
C ASN A 218 2.54 14.07 -9.72
N ALA A 219 3.04 13.82 -10.92
CA ALA A 219 2.33 14.14 -12.16
C ALA A 219 0.99 13.39 -12.24
N LYS A 220 0.95 12.12 -11.82
CA LYS A 220 -0.28 11.33 -11.74
C LYS A 220 -1.27 11.91 -10.72
N TYR A 221 -0.80 12.27 -9.52
CA TYR A 221 -1.59 12.95 -8.50
C TYR A 221 -2.22 14.25 -9.03
N GLN A 222 -1.41 15.11 -9.66
CA GLN A 222 -1.86 16.37 -10.25
C GLN A 222 -2.85 16.15 -11.40
N GLN A 223 -2.65 15.11 -12.20
CA GLN A 223 -3.59 14.71 -13.26
C GLN A 223 -4.96 14.32 -12.68
N ILE A 224 -4.98 13.55 -11.60
CA ILE A 224 -6.22 13.17 -10.90
C ILE A 224 -6.94 14.42 -10.38
N CYS A 225 -6.22 15.28 -9.66
CA CYS A 225 -6.73 16.53 -9.11
C CYS A 225 -7.35 17.43 -10.19
N LYS A 226 -6.63 17.66 -11.30
CA LYS A 226 -7.12 18.44 -12.44
C LYS A 226 -8.35 17.81 -13.12
N THR A 227 -8.41 16.49 -13.19
CA THR A 227 -9.52 15.77 -13.85
C THR A 227 -10.82 15.92 -13.05
N ILE A 228 -10.75 15.92 -11.73
CA ILE A 228 -11.92 15.95 -10.84
C ILE A 228 -12.34 17.38 -10.43
N GLU A 229 -11.42 18.35 -10.45
CA GLU A 229 -11.68 19.74 -10.06
C GLU A 229 -12.98 20.33 -10.68
N PRO A 230 -13.28 20.17 -11.98
CA PRO A 230 -14.49 20.76 -12.56
C PRO A 230 -15.78 20.23 -11.91
N LEU A 231 -15.82 18.93 -11.56
CA LEU A 231 -16.97 18.34 -10.88
C LEU A 231 -17.10 18.89 -9.46
N LEU A 232 -15.99 18.95 -8.72
CA LEU A 232 -15.99 19.48 -7.35
C LEU A 232 -16.42 20.96 -7.34
N ASN A 233 -15.98 21.74 -8.32
CA ASN A 233 -16.38 23.14 -8.46
C ASN A 233 -17.86 23.32 -8.82
N GLU A 234 -18.42 22.46 -9.69
CA GLU A 234 -19.85 22.40 -9.99
C GLU A 234 -20.67 22.07 -8.73
N ARG A 235 -20.13 21.24 -7.84
CA ARG A 235 -20.81 20.70 -6.65
C ARG A 235 -20.32 21.30 -5.33
N LYS A 236 -19.66 22.46 -5.36
CA LYS A 236 -19.12 23.15 -4.17
C LYS A 236 -20.15 23.49 -3.09
N ALA A 237 -21.44 23.48 -3.43
CA ALA A 237 -22.51 23.69 -2.47
C ALA A 237 -22.71 22.50 -1.51
N GLU A 238 -22.11 21.34 -1.82
CA GLU A 238 -22.05 20.18 -0.92
C GLU A 238 -20.84 20.33 0.01
N PRO A 239 -21.03 20.50 1.34
CA PRO A 239 -19.92 20.80 2.26
C PRO A 239 -18.78 19.78 2.23
N GLU A 240 -19.11 18.49 2.08
CA GLU A 240 -18.10 17.43 1.97
C GLU A 240 -17.26 17.57 0.69
N LEU A 241 -17.83 18.04 -0.43
CA LEU A 241 -17.08 18.22 -1.68
C LEU A 241 -16.30 19.53 -1.71
N GLU A 242 -16.75 20.54 -0.95
CA GLU A 242 -16.01 21.79 -0.76
C GLU A 242 -14.67 21.55 -0.05
N SER A 243 -14.64 20.70 0.98
CA SER A 243 -13.38 20.37 1.68
C SER A 243 -12.38 19.68 0.74
N PHE A 244 -12.86 18.73 -0.08
CA PHE A 244 -12.05 18.10 -1.13
C PHE A 244 -11.57 19.12 -2.17
N LEU A 245 -12.44 20.04 -2.61
CA LEU A 245 -12.09 21.07 -3.59
C LEU A 245 -10.95 21.97 -3.09
N ASN A 246 -11.00 22.37 -1.82
CA ASN A 246 -9.96 23.20 -1.22
C ASN A 246 -8.60 22.50 -1.26
N ARG A 247 -8.57 21.20 -0.95
CA ARG A 247 -7.33 20.40 -1.02
C ARG A 247 -6.87 20.12 -2.45
N VAL A 248 -7.78 19.88 -3.39
CA VAL A 248 -7.46 19.75 -4.84
C VAL A 248 -6.86 21.04 -5.40
N ARG A 249 -7.26 22.21 -4.88
CA ARG A 249 -6.75 23.52 -5.29
C ARG A 249 -5.49 23.96 -4.56
N ASP A 250 -5.07 23.21 -3.54
CA ASP A 250 -3.84 23.50 -2.85
C ASP A 250 -2.66 23.24 -3.78
N LYS A 251 -2.14 24.33 -4.35
CA LYS A 251 -0.97 24.29 -5.25
C LYS A 251 0.33 24.11 -4.50
N GLU A 252 0.33 24.22 -3.17
CA GLU A 252 1.53 24.04 -2.35
C GLU A 252 1.81 22.56 -2.12
N PHE A 253 0.78 21.71 -2.14
CA PHE A 253 0.97 20.27 -2.00
C PHE A 253 1.56 19.65 -3.28
N SER A 254 2.73 19.04 -3.11
CA SER A 254 3.42 18.26 -4.15
C SER A 254 4.08 17.06 -3.51
N ILE A 255 4.08 15.93 -4.21
CA ILE A 255 4.74 14.72 -3.73
C ILE A 255 6.24 14.88 -4.03
N ILE A 256 7.02 15.21 -3.02
CA ILE A 256 8.47 15.47 -3.12
C ILE A 256 9.32 14.62 -2.17
N LYS A 257 8.67 13.91 -1.24
CA LYS A 257 9.28 12.94 -0.33
C LYS A 257 8.33 11.78 -0.07
N MET A 258 8.88 10.71 0.48
CA MET A 258 8.15 9.47 0.75
C MET A 258 6.86 9.65 1.56
N ASN A 259 6.86 10.50 2.59
CA ASN A 259 5.69 10.70 3.44
C ASN A 259 4.49 11.28 2.67
N ASP A 260 4.74 12.12 1.66
CA ASP A 260 3.70 12.77 0.87
C ASP A 260 2.91 11.74 0.05
N ILE A 261 3.54 10.60 -0.31
CA ILE A 261 2.87 9.51 -1.04
C ILE A 261 1.73 8.94 -0.20
N PHE A 262 1.98 8.64 1.09
CA PHE A 262 0.96 8.07 1.98
C PHE A 262 -0.18 9.06 2.23
N GLU A 263 0.15 10.34 2.40
CA GLU A 263 -0.85 11.40 2.56
C GLU A 263 -1.73 11.54 1.30
N ALA A 264 -1.11 11.54 0.12
CA ALA A 264 -1.79 11.59 -1.16
C ALA A 264 -2.67 10.35 -1.39
N ASP A 265 -2.17 9.15 -1.11
CA ASP A 265 -2.92 7.89 -1.24
C ASP A 265 -4.19 7.90 -0.37
N ALA A 266 -4.06 8.27 0.91
CA ALA A 266 -5.21 8.35 1.83
C ALA A 266 -6.26 9.35 1.32
N PHE A 267 -5.82 10.53 0.90
CA PHE A 267 -6.70 11.56 0.33
C PHE A 267 -7.42 11.09 -0.93
N LEU A 268 -6.68 10.54 -1.89
CA LEU A 268 -7.23 10.12 -3.18
C LEU A 268 -8.24 8.98 -3.02
N ASN A 269 -7.98 8.01 -2.14
CA ASN A 269 -8.92 6.93 -1.84
C ASN A 269 -10.22 7.44 -1.22
N GLN A 270 -10.14 8.42 -0.31
CA GLN A 270 -11.32 9.05 0.28
C GLN A 270 -12.12 9.84 -0.76
N LEU A 271 -11.42 10.66 -1.58
CA LEU A 271 -12.02 11.44 -2.66
C LEU A 271 -12.75 10.54 -3.66
N VAL A 272 -11.98 9.66 -4.32
CA VAL A 272 -12.32 8.26 -4.60
C VAL A 272 -13.75 7.84 -4.29
N LYS A 273 -13.82 7.17 -3.14
CA LYS A 273 -15.00 6.59 -2.51
C LYS A 273 -16.19 7.55 -2.42
N LYS A 274 -15.96 8.83 -2.09
CA LYS A 274 -17.02 9.82 -1.87
C LYS A 274 -17.67 10.27 -3.18
N VAL A 275 -16.88 10.68 -4.17
CA VAL A 275 -17.45 11.11 -5.47
C VAL A 275 -18.07 9.93 -6.21
N ASP A 276 -17.53 8.74 -6.01
CA ASP A 276 -17.97 7.55 -6.72
C ASP A 276 -19.40 7.14 -6.39
N LYS A 277 -19.74 7.17 -5.11
CA LYS A 277 -21.07 6.76 -4.60
C LYS A 277 -22.23 7.54 -5.25
N ARG A 278 -22.00 8.81 -5.62
CA ARG A 278 -23.03 9.71 -6.15
C ARG A 278 -22.81 10.10 -7.61
N TYR A 279 -21.58 10.17 -8.08
CA TYR A 279 -21.24 10.73 -9.39
C TYR A 279 -20.52 9.75 -10.32
N CYS A 280 -20.54 8.44 -10.02
CA CYS A 280 -20.03 7.33 -10.85
C CYS A 280 -20.31 7.44 -12.36
N TYR A 281 -21.46 7.98 -12.76
CA TYR A 281 -21.86 8.10 -14.16
C TYR A 281 -21.08 9.20 -14.90
N ARG A 282 -20.45 10.14 -14.18
CA ARG A 282 -19.65 11.23 -14.77
C ARG A 282 -18.33 10.68 -15.31
N LYS A 283 -17.98 11.09 -16.53
CA LYS A 283 -16.71 10.71 -17.18
C LYS A 283 -15.48 10.98 -16.31
N ALA A 284 -15.44 12.13 -15.63
CA ALA A 284 -14.33 12.49 -14.74
C ALA A 284 -14.11 11.45 -13.62
N VAL A 285 -15.18 10.96 -13.00
CA VAL A 285 -15.11 9.95 -11.92
C VAL A 285 -14.60 8.61 -12.47
N LYS A 286 -15.12 8.17 -13.62
CA LYS A 286 -14.62 6.95 -14.28
C LYS A 286 -13.12 7.05 -14.61
N SER A 287 -12.67 8.21 -15.08
CA SER A 287 -11.25 8.44 -15.40
C SER A 287 -10.36 8.39 -14.16
N ILE A 288 -10.73 9.03 -13.06
CA ILE A 288 -9.89 9.02 -11.86
C ILE A 288 -9.83 7.65 -11.18
N ARG A 289 -10.85 6.79 -11.30
CA ARG A 289 -10.76 5.39 -10.84
C ARG A 289 -9.59 4.66 -11.49
N SER A 290 -9.47 4.76 -12.82
CA SER A 290 -8.37 4.13 -13.58
C SER A 290 -7.02 4.75 -13.19
N MET A 291 -6.97 6.08 -13.08
CA MET A 291 -5.74 6.77 -12.71
C MET A 291 -5.28 6.46 -11.27
N LEU A 292 -6.21 6.18 -10.36
CA LEU A 292 -5.89 5.76 -8.99
C LEU A 292 -5.20 4.39 -8.97
N VAL A 293 -5.62 3.45 -9.81
CA VAL A 293 -4.91 2.15 -9.96
C VAL A 293 -3.48 2.37 -10.46
N GLU A 294 -3.31 3.25 -11.46
CA GLU A 294 -1.96 3.61 -11.95
C GLU A 294 -1.11 4.30 -10.86
N PHE A 295 -1.73 5.13 -10.02
CA PHE A 295 -1.08 5.78 -8.88
C PHE A 295 -0.62 4.73 -7.84
N GLU A 296 -1.47 3.76 -7.50
CA GLU A 296 -1.13 2.69 -6.56
C GLU A 296 0.02 1.80 -7.08
N GLU A 297 0.11 1.56 -8.39
CA GLU A 297 1.24 0.83 -8.98
C GLU A 297 2.55 1.63 -8.92
N LEU A 298 2.51 2.95 -9.20
CA LEU A 298 3.67 3.82 -9.02
C LEU A 298 4.11 3.87 -7.55
N GLN A 299 3.16 3.96 -6.62
CA GLN A 299 3.43 3.91 -5.17
C GLN A 299 4.16 2.62 -4.78
N LYS A 300 3.70 1.46 -5.25
CA LYS A 300 4.34 0.18 -4.96
C LYS A 300 5.79 0.11 -5.44
N SER A 301 6.10 0.79 -6.54
CA SER A 301 7.47 0.85 -7.08
C SER A 301 8.43 1.74 -6.27
N LEU A 302 7.90 2.75 -5.56
CA LEU A 302 8.69 3.72 -4.81
C LEU A 302 8.88 3.34 -3.34
N ILE A 303 7.92 2.64 -2.75
CA ILE A 303 7.95 2.29 -1.33
C ILE A 303 8.67 0.95 -1.13
N ILE A 304 9.86 1.01 -0.51
CA ILE A 304 10.68 -0.16 -0.20
C ILE A 304 10.91 -0.25 1.32
N TYR A 305 10.45 -1.34 1.93
CA TYR A 305 10.65 -1.62 3.35
C TYR A 305 11.93 -2.42 3.59
N ASN A 306 12.57 -2.17 4.72
CA ASN A 306 13.68 -2.97 5.21
C ASN A 306 13.16 -4.27 5.86
N GLU A 307 12.84 -5.26 5.02
CA GLU A 307 12.24 -6.53 5.44
C GLU A 307 13.11 -7.32 6.43
N GLU A 308 14.44 -7.29 6.30
CA GLU A 308 15.33 -7.96 7.25
C GLU A 308 15.24 -7.33 8.65
N ARG A 309 15.19 -6.00 8.71
CA ARG A 309 15.05 -5.29 9.99
C ARG A 309 13.71 -5.61 10.64
N ILE A 310 12.63 -5.68 9.85
CA ILE A 310 11.30 -6.10 10.31
C ILE A 310 11.38 -7.53 10.86
N GLU A 311 11.88 -8.51 10.08
CA GLU A 311 12.03 -9.90 10.50
C GLU A 311 12.86 -10.05 11.78
N LYS A 312 13.96 -9.30 11.90
CA LYS A 312 14.84 -9.33 13.08
C LYS A 312 14.12 -8.80 14.31
N LYS A 313 13.36 -7.71 14.18
CA LYS A 313 12.56 -7.14 15.26
C LYS A 313 11.43 -8.07 15.67
N GLU A 314 10.74 -8.69 14.72
CA GLU A 314 9.72 -9.70 15.01
C GLU A 314 10.27 -10.87 15.81
N LYS A 315 11.39 -11.45 15.37
CA LYS A 315 12.04 -12.56 16.08
C LYS A 315 12.43 -12.17 17.52
N ALA A 316 12.99 -10.97 17.70
CA ALA A 316 13.34 -10.45 19.01
C ALA A 316 12.11 -10.32 19.93
N LEU A 317 11.00 -9.78 19.43
CA LEU A 317 9.74 -9.66 20.16
C LEU A 317 9.17 -11.04 20.57
N PHE A 318 9.19 -12.02 19.65
CA PHE A 318 8.75 -13.38 19.99
C PHE A 318 9.66 -14.05 21.03
N SER A 319 10.98 -13.81 20.99
CA SER A 319 11.89 -14.32 22.02
C SER A 319 11.71 -13.66 23.39
N GLN A 320 11.25 -12.41 23.43
CA GLN A 320 10.98 -11.68 24.67
C GLN A 320 9.60 -12.00 25.28
N SER A 321 8.65 -12.47 24.46
CA SER A 321 7.30 -12.81 24.93
C SER A 321 7.30 -13.98 25.92
N ILE A 322 6.65 -13.79 27.07
CA ILE A 322 6.83 -14.68 28.23
C ILE A 322 5.76 -15.78 28.24
N ASN A 323 4.57 -15.53 27.68
CA ASN A 323 3.46 -16.48 27.70
C ASN A 323 2.75 -16.62 26.34
N GLU A 324 1.99 -17.71 26.18
CA GLU A 324 1.26 -18.03 24.94
C GLU A 324 0.18 -17.00 24.58
N ALA A 325 -0.41 -16.34 25.58
CA ALA A 325 -1.40 -15.30 25.32
C ALA A 325 -0.75 -14.06 24.67
N GLU A 326 0.40 -13.61 25.16
CA GLU A 326 1.20 -12.52 24.56
C GLU A 326 1.67 -12.88 23.16
N LYS A 327 2.16 -14.10 22.95
CA LYS A 327 2.54 -14.59 21.61
C LYS A 327 1.38 -14.51 20.63
N LEU A 328 0.17 -14.90 21.05
CA LEU A 328 -1.02 -14.82 20.22
C LEU A 328 -1.36 -13.36 19.86
N ARG A 329 -1.34 -12.44 20.84
CA ARG A 329 -1.59 -11.00 20.59
C ARG A 329 -0.57 -10.38 19.65
N LEU A 330 0.71 -10.70 19.88
CA LEU A 330 1.82 -10.27 19.04
C LEU A 330 1.63 -10.76 17.60
N LYS A 331 1.31 -12.04 17.44
CA LYS A 331 1.04 -12.64 16.13
C LYS A 331 -0.08 -11.90 15.38
N THR A 332 -1.20 -11.61 16.05
CA THR A 332 -2.32 -10.88 15.42
C THR A 332 -1.91 -9.51 14.89
N ILE A 333 -1.20 -8.70 15.68
CA ILE A 333 -0.76 -7.36 15.27
C ILE A 333 0.26 -7.44 14.13
N LEU A 334 1.21 -8.37 14.21
CA LEU A 334 2.25 -8.53 13.20
C LEU A 334 1.70 -9.07 11.87
N GLU A 335 0.70 -9.96 11.88
CA GLU A 335 0.05 -10.44 10.66
C GLU A 335 -0.64 -9.29 9.91
N GLU A 336 -1.39 -8.45 10.61
CA GLU A 336 -2.02 -7.27 9.99
C GLU A 336 -0.98 -6.26 9.49
N THR A 337 0.10 -6.05 10.26
CA THR A 337 1.21 -5.18 9.87
C THR A 337 1.89 -5.68 8.60
N LYS A 338 2.17 -6.99 8.50
CA LYS A 338 2.76 -7.63 7.31
C LYS A 338 1.91 -7.48 6.08
N GLU A 339 0.59 -7.60 6.22
CA GLU A 339 -0.33 -7.41 5.09
C GLU A 339 -0.22 -5.99 4.53
N LEU A 340 -0.19 -4.97 5.38
CA LEU A 340 -0.03 -3.57 4.94
C LEU A 340 1.36 -3.29 4.38
N VAL A 341 2.41 -3.88 4.96
CA VAL A 341 3.78 -3.81 4.41
C VAL A 341 3.81 -4.42 3.01
N ALA A 342 3.18 -5.57 2.79
CA ALA A 342 3.10 -6.22 1.49
C ALA A 342 2.33 -5.37 0.47
N GLN A 343 1.26 -4.70 0.91
CA GLN A 343 0.48 -3.77 0.07
C GLN A 343 1.13 -2.40 -0.13
N ARG A 344 2.24 -2.12 0.57
CA ARG A 344 2.94 -0.83 0.57
C ARG A 344 2.08 0.34 1.08
N LYS A 345 1.20 0.08 2.07
CA LYS A 345 0.22 1.05 2.59
C LYS A 345 0.49 1.58 3.99
N ILE A 346 1.55 1.14 4.67
CA ILE A 346 1.85 1.61 6.04
C ILE A 346 2.98 2.64 6.07
N PRO A 347 2.74 3.87 6.55
CA PRO A 347 3.81 4.85 6.71
C PRO A 347 4.95 4.32 7.59
N PHE A 348 6.19 4.65 7.25
CA PHE A 348 7.35 4.16 7.99
C PHE A 348 7.35 4.62 9.46
N SER A 349 6.94 5.85 9.72
CA SER A 349 6.74 6.39 11.08
C SER A 349 5.68 5.60 11.86
N ARG A 350 4.62 5.16 11.19
CA ARG A 350 3.59 4.29 11.80
C ARG A 350 4.17 2.93 12.16
N LEU A 351 4.96 2.35 11.26
CA LEU A 351 5.63 1.08 11.49
C LEU A 351 6.59 1.17 12.69
N ASP A 352 7.36 2.26 12.81
CA ASP A 352 8.20 2.55 13.98
C ASP A 352 7.40 2.57 15.28
N MET A 353 6.32 3.34 15.30
CA MET A 353 5.43 3.44 16.45
C MET A 353 4.81 2.09 16.84
N ILE A 354 4.44 1.24 15.87
CA ILE A 354 3.92 -0.11 16.14
C ILE A 354 4.96 -0.95 16.88
N PHE A 355 6.18 -1.04 16.33
CA PHE A 355 7.23 -1.84 16.95
C PHE A 355 7.66 -1.29 18.31
N GLU A 356 7.72 0.03 18.49
CA GLU A 356 8.03 0.65 19.78
C GLU A 356 6.97 0.35 20.84
N LYS A 357 5.68 0.41 20.47
CA LYS A 357 4.60 0.02 21.39
C LYS A 357 4.67 -1.47 21.74
N LEU A 358 4.97 -2.35 20.79
CA LEU A 358 5.15 -3.78 21.04
C LEU A 358 6.33 -4.05 21.98
N GLU A 359 7.45 -3.35 21.81
CA GLU A 359 8.62 -3.44 22.71
C GLU A 359 8.28 -2.98 24.13
N ALA A 360 7.41 -1.99 24.28
CA ALA A 360 6.88 -1.53 25.56
C ALA A 360 5.76 -2.43 26.14
N ASN A 361 5.47 -3.59 25.53
CA ASN A 361 4.35 -4.48 25.88
C ASN A 361 2.96 -3.79 25.83
N ASN A 362 2.83 -2.75 25.01
CA ASN A 362 1.57 -2.05 24.77
C ASN A 362 0.87 -2.63 23.55
N PHE A 363 -0.12 -3.50 23.78
CA PHE A 363 -0.93 -4.11 22.73
C PHE A 363 -2.15 -3.27 22.32
N ASN A 364 -2.30 -2.04 22.84
CA ASN A 364 -3.32 -1.11 22.36
C ASN A 364 -2.84 -0.39 21.09
N ILE A 365 -2.75 -1.17 20.00
CA ILE A 365 -2.24 -0.72 18.70
C ILE A 365 -3.33 -0.89 17.66
N ILE A 366 -3.68 0.21 17.02
CA ILE A 366 -4.52 0.22 15.82
C ILE A 366 -3.58 0.20 14.63
N VAL A 367 -3.54 -0.88 13.86
CA VAL A 367 -2.60 -0.97 12.72
C VAL A 367 -3.14 -0.20 11.52
N ARG A 368 -4.43 -0.43 11.17
CA ARG A 368 -5.15 0.32 10.13
C ARG A 368 -5.81 1.57 10.69
N GLU A 369 -5.37 2.74 10.23
CA GLU A 369 -6.08 3.98 10.51
C GLU A 369 -7.47 3.94 9.88
N LYS A 370 -8.45 4.46 10.62
CA LYS A 370 -9.85 4.48 10.21
C LYS A 370 -10.15 5.80 9.51
N ASP A 371 -11.14 5.75 8.61
CA ASP A 371 -11.75 6.98 8.09
C ASP A 371 -12.27 7.82 9.26
N GLU A 372 -12.15 9.15 9.19
CA GLU A 372 -12.60 10.06 10.25
C GLU A 372 -14.09 9.89 10.60
N ASP A 373 -14.89 9.46 9.62
CA ASP A 373 -16.32 9.19 9.76
C ASP A 373 -16.64 7.82 10.41
N ASP A 374 -15.64 6.91 10.55
CA ASP A 374 -15.84 5.58 11.10
C ASP A 374 -15.76 5.59 12.64
N ILE A 375 -16.93 5.67 13.28
CA ILE A 375 -17.06 5.67 14.74
C ILE A 375 -16.95 4.27 15.38
N THR A 376 -16.73 3.20 14.60
CA THR A 376 -16.57 1.85 15.15
C THR A 376 -15.29 1.71 15.99
N ILE A 377 -15.26 0.73 16.88
CA ILE A 377 -14.09 0.43 17.72
C ILE A 377 -13.09 -0.39 16.92
N ALA A 378 -11.83 0.03 16.87
CA ALA A 378 -10.73 -0.80 16.37
C ALA A 378 -10.38 -1.81 17.46
N ILE A 379 -10.67 -3.10 17.22
CA ILE A 379 -10.50 -4.11 18.26
C ILE A 379 -9.03 -4.49 18.32
N THR A 380 -8.31 -3.86 19.26
CA THR A 380 -6.93 -4.23 19.58
C THR A 380 -6.93 -5.44 20.51
N PRO A 381 -5.83 -6.21 20.57
CA PRO A 381 -5.73 -7.31 21.55
C PRO A 381 -5.88 -6.87 23.01
N HIS A 382 -5.60 -5.59 23.32
CA HIS A 382 -5.90 -4.97 24.62
C HIS A 382 -7.41 -4.83 24.85
N HIS A 383 -8.13 -4.26 23.87
CA HIS A 383 -9.59 -4.13 23.95
C HIS A 383 -10.28 -5.49 24.09
N GLU A 384 -9.82 -6.48 23.33
CA GLU A 384 -10.29 -7.87 23.43
C GLU A 384 -10.13 -8.43 24.84
N LYS A 385 -8.98 -8.20 25.49
CA LYS A 385 -8.75 -8.64 26.89
C LYS A 385 -9.68 -7.93 27.89
N LYS A 386 -9.90 -6.62 27.73
CA LYS A 386 -10.63 -5.77 28.70
C LYS A 386 -12.16 -5.91 28.59
N PHE A 387 -12.66 -6.00 27.36
CA PHE A 387 -14.10 -5.96 27.06
C PHE A 387 -14.63 -7.27 26.48
N GLY A 388 -13.78 -8.12 25.90
CA GLY A 388 -14.19 -9.33 25.18
C GLY A 388 -14.47 -9.04 23.71
N ARG A 389 -13.88 -9.85 22.81
CA ARG A 389 -14.01 -9.67 21.35
C ARG A 389 -15.45 -9.69 20.87
N ASP A 390 -16.21 -10.72 21.25
CA ASP A 390 -17.61 -10.90 20.84
C ASP A 390 -18.49 -9.69 21.19
N ILE A 391 -18.21 -9.05 22.34
CA ILE A 391 -18.96 -7.88 22.79
C ILE A 391 -18.62 -6.67 21.92
N LEU A 392 -17.33 -6.43 21.65
CA LEU A 392 -16.89 -5.32 20.81
C LEU A 392 -17.32 -5.48 19.35
N GLU A 393 -17.24 -6.70 18.80
CA GLU A 393 -17.76 -7.02 17.46
C GLU A 393 -19.27 -6.80 17.39
N ARG A 394 -20.01 -7.19 18.42
CA ARG A 394 -21.44 -6.91 18.53
C ARG A 394 -21.75 -5.42 18.57
N ILE A 395 -20.95 -4.63 19.29
CA ILE A 395 -21.10 -3.17 19.34
C ILE A 395 -20.83 -2.55 17.97
N ASN A 396 -19.76 -2.97 17.30
CA ASN A 396 -19.44 -2.51 15.95
C ASN A 396 -20.57 -2.83 14.96
N LEU A 397 -21.17 -4.03 15.06
CA LEU A 397 -22.34 -4.38 14.25
C LEU A 397 -23.54 -3.48 14.54
N ILE A 398 -23.82 -3.17 15.82
CA ILE A 398 -24.89 -2.23 16.19
C ILE A 398 -24.62 -0.83 15.62
N ILE A 399 -23.39 -0.33 15.72
CA ILE A 399 -22.97 0.96 15.16
C ILE A 399 -23.21 0.97 13.64
N GLN A 400 -22.78 -0.09 12.94
CA GLN A 400 -22.97 -0.21 11.50
C GLN A 400 -24.45 -0.35 11.12
N GLU A 401 -25.28 -1.04 11.91
CA GLU A 401 -26.73 -1.10 11.70
C GLU A 401 -27.38 0.27 11.88
N ILE A 402 -26.94 1.05 12.86
CA ILE A 402 -27.41 2.43 13.04
C ILE A 402 -27.01 3.29 11.84
N ASP A 403 -25.74 3.21 11.42
CA ASP A 403 -25.19 3.93 10.26
C ASP A 403 -25.99 3.65 8.99
N PHE A 404 -26.38 2.38 8.81
CA PHE A 404 -26.99 1.87 7.60
C PHE A 404 -28.50 2.11 7.52
N TRP A 405 -29.24 1.92 8.63
CA TRP A 405 -30.71 1.95 8.59
C TRP A 405 -31.33 3.27 9.03
N TYR A 406 -30.66 4.04 9.88
CA TYR A 406 -31.28 5.23 10.46
C TYR A 406 -31.11 6.46 9.56
N PRO A 407 -32.15 7.30 9.43
CA PRO A 407 -32.04 8.59 8.77
C PRO A 407 -31.00 9.50 9.45
N GLU A 408 -30.42 10.42 8.69
CA GLU A 408 -29.30 11.29 9.11
C GLU A 408 -29.59 12.13 10.37
N GLU A 409 -30.81 12.68 10.50
CA GLU A 409 -31.22 13.46 11.68
C GLU A 409 -31.17 12.62 12.97
N THR A 410 -31.71 11.41 12.94
CA THR A 410 -31.69 10.47 14.09
C THR A 410 -30.29 9.92 14.31
N LYS A 411 -29.58 9.58 13.23
CA LYS A 411 -28.22 9.07 13.23
C LYS A 411 -27.26 10.02 13.93
N ASN A 412 -27.31 11.31 13.61
CA ASN A 412 -26.40 12.31 14.20
C ASN A 412 -26.53 12.38 15.72
N HIS A 413 -27.76 12.32 16.24
CA HIS A 413 -27.97 12.32 17.69
C HIS A 413 -27.43 11.05 18.36
N LEU A 414 -27.67 9.87 17.75
CA LEU A 414 -27.15 8.60 18.23
C LEU A 414 -25.61 8.57 18.19
N PHE A 415 -25.02 9.11 17.13
CA PHE A 415 -23.58 9.10 16.90
C PHE A 415 -22.82 10.05 17.80
N GLN A 416 -23.40 11.17 18.23
CA GLN A 416 -22.76 12.04 19.25
C GLN A 416 -22.49 11.29 20.56
N ASN A 417 -23.43 10.46 21.01
CA ASN A 417 -23.26 9.66 22.23
C ASN A 417 -22.31 8.48 22.01
N LEU A 418 -22.47 7.76 20.89
CA LEU A 418 -21.61 6.63 20.55
C LEU A 418 -20.16 7.06 20.34
N SER A 419 -19.91 8.12 19.57
CA SER A 419 -18.57 8.65 19.29
C SER A 419 -17.80 9.00 20.55
N LYS A 420 -18.44 9.67 21.52
CA LYS A 420 -17.80 9.97 22.81
C LYS A 420 -17.38 8.71 23.55
N ILE A 421 -18.22 7.68 23.56
CA ILE A 421 -17.93 6.46 24.30
C ILE A 421 -16.92 5.58 23.56
N THR A 422 -17.03 5.42 22.24
CA THR A 422 -16.07 4.65 21.45
C THR A 422 -14.70 5.30 21.47
N LYS A 423 -14.62 6.65 21.44
CA LYS A 423 -13.36 7.37 21.64
C LYS A 423 -12.74 7.08 23.01
N LYS A 424 -13.51 7.13 24.09
CA LYS A 424 -13.04 6.74 25.42
C LYS A 424 -12.50 5.31 25.47
N ILE A 425 -13.14 4.37 24.74
CA ILE A 425 -12.65 2.97 24.66
C ILE A 425 -11.30 2.94 23.95
N GLN A 426 -11.18 3.65 22.82
CA GLN A 426 -9.98 3.68 21.99
C GLN A 426 -8.79 4.34 22.70
N ASP A 427 -9.06 5.42 23.43
CA ASP A 427 -8.06 6.19 24.18
C ASP A 427 -7.74 5.57 25.56
N ASP A 428 -8.34 4.40 25.88
CA ASP A 428 -8.24 3.69 27.16
C ASP A 428 -8.64 4.53 28.40
N GLU A 429 -9.55 5.50 28.19
CA GLU A 429 -10.09 6.34 29.27
C GLU A 429 -11.03 5.54 30.20
N PRO A 430 -11.21 5.99 31.46
CA PRO A 430 -12.15 5.37 32.39
C PRO A 430 -13.60 5.42 31.85
N ILE A 431 -14.23 4.24 31.78
CA ILE A 431 -15.63 4.08 31.41
C ILE A 431 -16.32 3.18 32.42
N ASP A 432 -17.52 3.54 32.86
CA ASP A 432 -18.39 2.62 33.59
C ASP A 432 -18.87 1.53 32.61
N LYS A 433 -18.27 0.34 32.75
CA LYS A 433 -18.57 -0.83 31.92
C LYS A 433 -20.04 -1.23 32.01
N ASN A 434 -20.69 -1.09 33.16
CA ASN A 434 -22.08 -1.48 33.35
C ASN A 434 -23.03 -0.48 32.66
N GLU A 435 -22.74 0.82 32.79
CA GLU A 435 -23.49 1.86 32.09
C GLU A 435 -23.41 1.68 30.57
N PHE A 436 -22.19 1.49 30.05
CA PHE A 436 -21.95 1.28 28.62
C PHE A 436 -22.66 0.03 28.09
N LEU A 437 -22.52 -1.11 28.77
CA LEU A 437 -23.20 -2.35 28.35
C LEU A 437 -24.73 -2.21 28.42
N THR A 438 -25.26 -1.45 29.37
CA THR A 438 -26.71 -1.19 29.48
C THR A 438 -27.19 -0.32 28.31
N LEU A 439 -26.44 0.71 27.94
CA LEU A 439 -26.72 1.54 26.77
C LEU A 439 -26.72 0.72 25.48
N MET A 440 -25.70 -0.11 25.25
CA MET A 440 -25.60 -0.94 24.06
C MET A 440 -26.70 -2.00 23.98
N LYS A 441 -27.10 -2.59 25.11
CA LYS A 441 -28.26 -3.49 25.18
C LYS A 441 -29.57 -2.79 24.83
N LYS A 442 -29.72 -1.52 25.21
CA LYS A 442 -30.89 -0.71 24.85
C LYS A 442 -30.96 -0.52 23.34
N TYR A 443 -29.86 -0.14 22.69
CA TYR A 443 -29.79 -0.03 21.23
C TYR A 443 -30.04 -1.37 20.53
N ASP A 444 -29.44 -2.45 21.02
CA ASP A 444 -29.62 -3.79 20.44
C ASP A 444 -31.10 -4.22 20.45
N LYS A 445 -31.81 -3.97 21.56
CA LYS A 445 -33.24 -4.28 21.69
C LYS A 445 -34.10 -3.40 20.79
N GLU A 446 -33.76 -2.13 20.65
CA GLU A 446 -34.46 -1.19 19.78
C GLU A 446 -34.33 -1.59 18.30
N ILE A 447 -33.12 -1.91 17.84
CA ILE A 447 -32.86 -2.37 16.48
C ILE A 447 -33.55 -3.72 16.23
N GLU A 448 -33.56 -4.64 17.20
CA GLU A 448 -34.29 -5.91 17.06
C GLU A 448 -35.79 -5.69 16.83
N THR A 449 -36.38 -4.78 17.59
CA THR A 449 -37.83 -4.51 17.57
C THR A 449 -38.26 -3.73 16.33
N ASN A 450 -37.42 -2.80 15.87
CA ASN A 450 -37.80 -1.84 14.82
C ASN A 450 -37.29 -2.24 13.43
N ILE A 451 -36.12 -2.86 13.35
CA ILE A 451 -35.39 -3.06 12.09
C ILE A 451 -35.21 -4.55 11.77
N ARG A 452 -34.59 -5.33 12.65
CA ARG A 452 -34.18 -6.72 12.30
C ARG A 452 -35.36 -7.64 12.00
N LYS A 453 -36.55 -7.35 12.54
CA LYS A 453 -37.80 -8.05 12.18
C LYS A 453 -38.13 -7.97 10.68
N THR A 454 -37.67 -6.94 9.98
CA THR A 454 -37.92 -6.74 8.55
C THR A 454 -36.83 -7.36 7.65
N TYR A 455 -35.75 -7.92 8.22
CA TYR A 455 -34.66 -8.53 7.44
C TYR A 455 -35.12 -9.63 6.48
N PRO A 456 -36.02 -10.56 6.87
CA PRO A 456 -36.52 -11.57 5.94
C PRO A 456 -37.24 -10.95 4.73
N GLU A 457 -38.02 -9.89 4.96
CA GLU A 457 -38.71 -9.18 3.89
C GLU A 457 -37.72 -8.44 2.98
N LYS A 458 -36.71 -7.78 3.56
CA LYS A 458 -35.66 -7.09 2.79
C LYS A 458 -34.83 -8.06 1.93
N ALA A 459 -34.44 -9.20 2.48
CA ALA A 459 -33.75 -10.25 1.71
C ALA A 459 -34.62 -10.75 0.55
N ARG A 460 -35.94 -10.90 0.77
CA ARG A 460 -36.90 -11.28 -0.27
C ARG A 460 -37.01 -10.20 -1.36
N GLU A 461 -37.09 -8.92 -0.99
CA GLU A 461 -37.10 -7.80 -1.95
C GLU A 461 -35.85 -7.81 -2.84
N LEU A 462 -34.65 -7.90 -2.25
CA LEU A 462 -33.39 -7.97 -2.99
C LEU A 462 -33.35 -9.17 -3.93
N ASN A 463 -33.75 -10.35 -3.46
CA ASN A 463 -33.76 -11.56 -4.27
C ASN A 463 -34.74 -11.46 -5.44
N ASN A 464 -35.93 -10.88 -5.23
CA ASN A 464 -36.90 -10.66 -6.29
C ASN A 464 -36.34 -9.74 -7.37
N VAL A 465 -35.68 -8.65 -6.99
CA VAL A 465 -35.06 -7.72 -7.93
C VAL A 465 -33.88 -8.38 -8.67
N LEU A 466 -33.00 -9.11 -7.97
CA LEU A 466 -31.90 -9.86 -8.57
C LEU A 466 -32.41 -10.86 -9.62
N MET A 467 -33.39 -11.69 -9.26
CA MET A 467 -33.97 -12.69 -10.16
C MET A 467 -34.65 -12.02 -11.35
N THR A 468 -35.32 -10.89 -11.15
CA THR A 468 -35.96 -10.13 -12.23
C THR A 468 -34.91 -9.53 -13.17
N PHE A 469 -33.82 -8.97 -12.64
CA PHE A 469 -32.69 -8.47 -13.42
C PHE A 469 -32.09 -9.60 -14.28
N GLN A 470 -31.76 -10.73 -13.66
CA GLN A 470 -31.19 -11.89 -14.36
C GLN A 470 -32.13 -12.46 -15.41
N LYS A 471 -33.44 -12.49 -15.15
CA LYS A 471 -34.44 -12.90 -16.14
C LYS A 471 -34.53 -11.93 -17.31
N THR A 472 -34.48 -10.63 -17.04
CA THR A 472 -34.61 -9.57 -18.05
C THR A 472 -33.39 -9.50 -18.97
N PHE A 473 -32.18 -9.74 -18.44
CA PHE A 473 -30.93 -9.64 -19.19
C PHE A 473 -30.17 -10.98 -19.27
N GLY A 474 -30.89 -12.09 -19.12
CA GLY A 474 -30.30 -13.44 -19.17
C GLY A 474 -29.88 -13.85 -20.58
N GLY A 475 -30.62 -13.39 -21.59
CA GLY A 475 -30.35 -13.69 -23.00
C GLY A 475 -29.32 -12.76 -23.63
N LYS A 476 -28.50 -13.30 -24.55
CA LYS A 476 -27.47 -12.54 -25.30
C LYS A 476 -28.02 -11.28 -25.98
N ILE A 477 -29.24 -11.37 -26.55
CA ILE A 477 -29.88 -10.25 -27.27
C ILE A 477 -30.18 -9.09 -26.33
N ASP A 478 -30.75 -9.36 -25.15
CA ASP A 478 -31.10 -8.32 -24.19
C ASP A 478 -29.87 -7.69 -23.53
N ARG A 479 -28.81 -8.48 -23.33
CA ARG A 479 -27.49 -7.96 -22.91
C ARG A 479 -26.91 -6.97 -23.91
N GLN A 480 -26.89 -7.35 -25.19
CA GLN A 480 -26.43 -6.47 -26.26
C GLN A 480 -27.31 -5.23 -26.41
N ARG A 481 -28.62 -5.36 -26.18
CA ARG A 481 -29.54 -4.21 -26.16
C ARG A 481 -29.22 -3.25 -25.02
N LEU A 482 -28.90 -3.76 -23.84
CA LEU A 482 -28.47 -2.94 -22.69
C LEU A 482 -27.15 -2.21 -23.00
N GLU A 483 -26.12 -2.92 -23.50
CA GLU A 483 -24.82 -2.34 -23.88
C GLU A 483 -24.96 -1.20 -24.89
N ARG A 484 -25.83 -1.36 -25.89
CA ARG A 484 -26.08 -0.30 -26.90
C ARG A 484 -26.68 0.95 -26.28
N ARG A 485 -27.45 0.82 -25.20
CA ARG A 485 -28.16 1.90 -24.52
C ARG A 485 -27.38 2.56 -23.38
N LEU A 486 -26.19 2.07 -23.07
CA LEU A 486 -25.31 2.62 -22.06
C LEU A 486 -24.09 3.26 -22.72
N GLU A 487 -23.44 4.17 -21.99
CA GLU A 487 -22.21 4.81 -22.44
C GLU A 487 -21.04 3.82 -22.45
N ASN A 488 -20.94 2.98 -21.40
CA ASN A 488 -19.93 1.92 -21.31
C ASN A 488 -20.36 0.68 -22.10
N LYS A 489 -19.62 0.33 -23.16
CA LYS A 489 -19.89 -0.84 -24.01
C LYS A 489 -19.42 -2.16 -23.39
N GLU A 490 -18.51 -2.11 -22.44
CA GLU A 490 -17.98 -3.26 -21.68
C GLU A 490 -18.58 -3.32 -20.26
N ILE A 491 -19.78 -2.75 -20.08
CA ILE A 491 -20.43 -2.65 -18.76
C ILE A 491 -20.59 -3.99 -18.04
N TRP A 492 -20.71 -5.08 -18.79
CA TRP A 492 -20.92 -6.41 -18.23
C TRP A 492 -19.74 -6.93 -17.41
N ASP A 493 -18.52 -6.48 -17.70
CA ASP A 493 -17.34 -6.83 -16.89
C ASP A 493 -17.42 -6.20 -15.50
N SER A 494 -18.15 -5.09 -15.37
CA SER A 494 -18.49 -4.47 -14.08
C SER A 494 -19.75 -5.07 -13.44
N ILE A 495 -20.77 -5.46 -14.22
CA ILE A 495 -22.04 -5.99 -13.69
C ILE A 495 -21.88 -7.41 -13.12
N HIS A 496 -21.20 -8.31 -13.85
CA HIS A 496 -21.17 -9.73 -13.48
C HIS A 496 -20.56 -10.01 -12.10
N PRO A 497 -19.41 -9.40 -11.71
CA PRO A 497 -18.84 -9.59 -10.38
C PRO A 497 -19.80 -9.17 -9.28
N VAL A 498 -20.48 -8.04 -9.45
CA VAL A 498 -21.45 -7.50 -8.50
C VAL A 498 -22.63 -8.46 -8.33
N LEU A 499 -23.26 -8.90 -9.43
CA LEU A 499 -24.40 -9.84 -9.34
C LEU A 499 -24.00 -11.17 -8.70
N LYS A 500 -22.78 -11.65 -8.95
CA LYS A 500 -22.26 -12.88 -8.33
C LYS A 500 -22.10 -12.71 -6.82
N ASN A 501 -21.55 -11.58 -6.38
CA ASN A 501 -21.36 -11.31 -4.95
C ASN A 501 -22.71 -11.12 -4.23
N VAL A 502 -23.64 -10.38 -4.82
CA VAL A 502 -25.02 -10.24 -4.30
C VAL A 502 -25.70 -11.60 -4.19
N ALA A 503 -25.65 -12.43 -5.24
CA ALA A 503 -26.25 -13.77 -5.23
C ALA A 503 -25.64 -14.66 -4.13
N HIS A 504 -24.33 -14.62 -3.95
CA HIS A 504 -23.63 -15.34 -2.89
C HIS A 504 -24.15 -14.94 -1.50
N ASN A 505 -24.18 -13.64 -1.20
CA ASN A 505 -24.68 -13.13 0.09
C ASN A 505 -26.16 -13.49 0.35
N LEU A 506 -27.02 -13.40 -0.67
CA LEU A 506 -28.43 -13.80 -0.55
C LEU A 506 -28.62 -15.31 -0.36
N SER A 507 -27.79 -16.14 -0.98
CA SER A 507 -27.79 -17.60 -0.74
C SER A 507 -27.41 -17.96 0.69
N ILE A 508 -26.48 -17.21 1.29
CA ILE A 508 -26.10 -17.38 2.69
C ILE A 508 -27.27 -17.00 3.62
N LEU A 509 -27.98 -15.91 3.32
CA LEU A 509 -29.14 -15.45 4.09
C LEU A 509 -30.32 -16.43 4.06
N SER A 510 -30.46 -17.17 2.96
CA SER A 510 -31.47 -18.22 2.80
C SER A 510 -31.00 -19.59 3.29
N SER A 511 -29.72 -19.74 3.63
CA SER A 511 -29.18 -20.99 4.16
C SER A 511 -29.70 -21.25 5.59
N GLY A 512 -30.02 -22.51 5.89
CA GLY A 512 -30.38 -22.95 7.25
C GLY A 512 -29.21 -23.01 8.23
N ASN A 513 -28.12 -22.28 7.96
CA ASN A 513 -26.88 -22.37 8.73
C ASN A 513 -27.09 -21.90 10.18
N ALA A 514 -26.74 -22.76 11.14
CA ALA A 514 -26.91 -22.50 12.57
C ALA A 514 -26.17 -21.24 13.05
N SER A 515 -25.03 -20.91 12.44
CA SER A 515 -24.23 -19.72 12.78
C SER A 515 -24.90 -18.39 12.39
N ILE A 516 -25.87 -18.41 11.48
CA ILE A 516 -26.59 -17.22 10.96
C ILE A 516 -28.04 -17.17 11.51
N LYS A 517 -28.36 -18.03 12.50
CA LYS A 517 -29.70 -18.11 13.08
C LYS A 517 -30.13 -16.82 13.79
N LYS A 518 -29.19 -16.06 14.36
CA LYS A 518 -29.45 -14.74 14.97
C LYS A 518 -29.52 -13.67 13.89
N ASN A 519 -30.51 -12.79 13.96
CA ASN A 519 -30.72 -11.76 12.93
C ASN A 519 -29.54 -10.78 12.79
N VAL A 520 -28.78 -10.54 13.85
CA VAL A 520 -27.59 -9.67 13.77
C VAL A 520 -26.51 -10.24 12.88
N SER A 521 -26.29 -11.55 12.93
CA SER A 521 -25.31 -12.20 12.07
C SER A 521 -25.72 -12.14 10.59
N LYS A 522 -27.00 -11.88 10.29
CA LYS A 522 -27.50 -11.66 8.93
C LYS A 522 -27.18 -10.28 8.39
N PHE A 523 -26.95 -9.29 9.26
CA PHE A 523 -26.77 -7.90 8.84
C PHE A 523 -25.60 -7.74 7.87
N THR A 524 -24.44 -8.35 8.14
CA THR A 524 -23.25 -8.23 7.28
C THR A 524 -23.54 -8.63 5.83
N PHE A 525 -24.22 -9.77 5.63
CA PHE A 525 -24.60 -10.25 4.30
C PHE A 525 -25.69 -9.38 3.67
N LEU A 526 -26.66 -8.92 4.47
CA LEU A 526 -27.74 -8.07 4.00
C LEU A 526 -27.24 -6.69 3.57
N LYS A 527 -26.29 -6.12 4.33
CA LYS A 527 -25.61 -4.86 4.05
C LYS A 527 -24.91 -4.94 2.71
N ILE A 528 -24.02 -5.92 2.50
CA ILE A 528 -23.26 -6.10 1.25
C ILE A 528 -24.23 -6.25 0.07
N ALA A 529 -25.21 -7.16 0.16
CA ALA A 529 -26.17 -7.39 -0.92
C ALA A 529 -26.99 -6.12 -1.23
N SER A 530 -27.33 -5.33 -0.21
CA SER A 530 -28.07 -4.09 -0.38
C SER A 530 -27.20 -3.00 -1.00
N GLU A 531 -26.02 -2.70 -0.46
CA GLU A 531 -25.14 -1.64 -0.97
C GLU A 531 -24.79 -1.88 -2.44
N GLU A 532 -24.37 -3.09 -2.77
CA GLU A 532 -23.93 -3.43 -4.11
C GLU A 532 -25.06 -3.40 -5.14
N LEU A 533 -26.22 -4.00 -4.82
CA LEU A 533 -27.33 -4.05 -5.78
C LEU A 533 -27.98 -2.68 -5.93
N ASN A 534 -28.12 -1.90 -4.86
CA ASN A 534 -28.64 -0.53 -4.96
C ASN A 534 -27.67 0.34 -5.76
N GLN A 535 -26.36 0.28 -5.49
CA GLN A 535 -25.38 1.05 -6.25
C GLN A 535 -25.39 0.67 -7.74
N LEU A 536 -25.45 -0.63 -8.07
CA LEU A 536 -25.56 -1.07 -9.45
C LEU A 536 -26.81 -0.50 -10.16
N LEU A 537 -27.98 -0.57 -9.51
CA LEU A 537 -29.21 -0.05 -10.10
C LEU A 537 -29.20 1.48 -10.19
N TYR A 538 -28.63 2.17 -9.22
CA TYR A 538 -28.40 3.61 -9.27
C TYR A 538 -27.53 3.99 -10.47
N ASP A 539 -26.39 3.34 -10.65
CA ASP A 539 -25.45 3.58 -11.73
C ASP A 539 -26.12 3.36 -13.10
N LEU A 540 -26.85 2.26 -13.26
CA LEU A 540 -27.56 1.93 -14.49
C LEU A 540 -28.74 2.89 -14.76
N ALA A 541 -29.48 3.28 -13.74
CA ALA A 541 -30.56 4.26 -13.85
C ALA A 541 -30.00 5.63 -14.28
N MET A 542 -28.92 6.10 -13.64
CA MET A 542 -28.28 7.37 -14.01
C MET A 542 -27.71 7.33 -15.42
N GLN A 543 -27.00 6.27 -15.81
CA GLN A 543 -26.46 6.13 -17.16
C GLN A 543 -27.54 6.11 -18.24
N THR A 544 -28.66 5.42 -17.99
CA THR A 544 -29.78 5.42 -18.95
C THR A 544 -30.49 6.77 -19.00
N PHE A 545 -30.63 7.46 -17.87
CA PHE A 545 -31.27 8.76 -17.78
C PHE A 545 -30.47 9.87 -18.47
N VAL A 546 -29.15 9.96 -18.26
CA VAL A 546 -28.34 11.04 -18.89
C VAL A 546 -28.22 10.92 -20.40
N LEU A 547 -28.58 9.76 -20.97
CA LEU A 547 -28.61 9.52 -22.40
C LEU A 547 -29.98 9.84 -23.05
N PHE A 548 -30.98 10.32 -22.28
CA PHE A 548 -32.23 10.80 -22.86
C PHE A 548 -32.05 12.12 -23.58
N ASP A 549 -32.62 12.22 -24.78
CA ASP A 549 -32.67 13.47 -25.55
C ASP A 549 -33.44 14.56 -24.79
N GLY A 550 -32.88 15.77 -24.75
CA GLY A 550 -33.53 16.94 -24.15
C GLY A 550 -33.37 17.07 -22.63
N VAL A 551 -32.52 16.27 -21.98
CA VAL A 551 -32.22 16.40 -20.55
C VAL A 551 -31.27 17.58 -20.31
N GLU A 552 -31.75 18.60 -19.60
CA GLU A 552 -30.95 19.76 -19.18
C GLU A 552 -30.17 19.50 -17.87
N GLY A 553 -29.11 20.28 -17.63
CA GLY A 553 -28.27 20.12 -16.44
C GLY A 553 -29.01 20.26 -15.09
N LYS A 554 -30.09 21.05 -15.03
CA LYS A 554 -30.94 21.16 -13.83
C LYS A 554 -31.69 19.86 -13.56
N THR A 555 -32.28 19.26 -14.58
CA THR A 555 -32.95 17.95 -14.50
C THR A 555 -31.97 16.85 -14.10
N VAL A 556 -30.72 16.88 -14.59
CA VAL A 556 -29.69 15.94 -14.15
C VAL A 556 -29.40 16.06 -12.66
N THR A 557 -29.32 17.29 -12.15
CA THR A 557 -29.08 17.53 -10.73
C THR A 557 -30.23 17.01 -9.87
N ASN A 558 -31.48 17.33 -10.25
CA ASN A 558 -32.66 16.85 -9.54
C ASN A 558 -32.72 15.32 -9.53
N MET A 559 -32.54 14.68 -10.69
CA MET A 559 -32.56 13.22 -10.80
C MET A 559 -31.43 12.56 -10.00
N THR A 560 -30.22 13.12 -10.04
CA THR A 560 -29.10 12.67 -9.20
C THR A 560 -29.49 12.72 -7.75
N ASN A 561 -30.14 13.80 -7.29
CA ASN A 561 -30.56 13.94 -5.90
C ASN A 561 -31.66 12.93 -5.51
N ILE A 562 -32.64 12.70 -6.39
CA ILE A 562 -33.73 11.73 -6.14
C ILE A 562 -33.18 10.31 -6.08
N LEU A 563 -32.42 9.89 -7.10
CA LEU A 563 -31.91 8.52 -7.19
C LEU A 563 -30.82 8.25 -6.15
N SER A 564 -29.99 9.24 -5.81
CA SER A 564 -29.03 9.09 -4.70
C SER A 564 -29.74 9.02 -3.35
N THR A 565 -30.92 9.64 -3.20
CA THR A 565 -31.77 9.43 -2.03
C THR A 565 -32.28 7.99 -1.99
N TYR A 566 -32.77 7.43 -3.11
CA TYR A 566 -33.14 6.00 -3.14
C TYR A 566 -31.97 5.08 -2.78
N ASN A 567 -30.78 5.38 -3.28
CA ASN A 567 -29.57 4.63 -2.95
C ASN A 567 -29.21 4.77 -1.45
N LYS A 568 -29.27 5.99 -0.89
CA LYS A 568 -29.00 6.27 0.54
C LYS A 568 -29.97 5.55 1.48
N PHE A 569 -31.25 5.45 1.09
CA PHE A 569 -32.28 4.75 1.87
C PHE A 569 -32.43 3.27 1.51
N HIS A 570 -31.56 2.74 0.64
CA HIS A 570 -31.57 1.36 0.16
C HIS A 570 -32.95 0.93 -0.38
N ASP A 571 -33.65 1.83 -1.07
CA ASP A 571 -34.96 1.57 -1.68
C ASP A 571 -34.80 0.87 -3.04
N ILE A 572 -34.50 -0.42 -2.95
CA ILE A 572 -34.18 -1.26 -4.10
C ILE A 572 -35.31 -1.31 -5.13
N ASN A 573 -36.56 -1.29 -4.67
CA ASN A 573 -37.73 -1.34 -5.56
C ASN A 573 -37.90 -0.02 -6.33
N ALA A 574 -37.66 1.11 -5.67
CA ALA A 574 -37.69 2.42 -6.33
C ALA A 574 -36.56 2.54 -7.37
N LEU A 575 -35.34 2.09 -7.06
CA LEU A 575 -34.23 2.08 -8.01
C LEU A 575 -34.48 1.15 -9.20
N TRP A 576 -34.97 -0.06 -8.94
CA TRP A 576 -35.36 -0.98 -10.01
C TRP A 576 -36.47 -0.39 -10.88
N GLY A 577 -37.46 0.27 -10.26
CA GLY A 577 -38.54 0.96 -10.95
C GLY A 577 -38.03 2.08 -11.86
N ALA A 578 -37.13 2.92 -11.35
CA ALA A 578 -36.52 4.01 -12.10
C ALA A 578 -35.68 3.49 -13.28
N PHE A 579 -34.79 2.53 -13.03
CA PHE A 579 -34.01 1.88 -14.09
C PHE A 579 -34.91 1.24 -15.16
N SER A 580 -35.94 0.49 -14.73
CA SER A 580 -36.90 -0.16 -15.63
C SER A 580 -37.72 0.84 -16.45
N TYR A 581 -38.05 1.99 -15.87
CA TYR A 581 -38.77 3.05 -16.57
C TYR A 581 -37.90 3.64 -17.69
N TYR A 582 -36.67 4.05 -17.36
CA TYR A 582 -35.77 4.68 -18.31
C TYR A 582 -35.33 3.73 -19.42
N ILE A 583 -35.03 2.47 -19.10
CA ILE A 583 -34.66 1.51 -20.14
C ILE A 583 -35.82 1.21 -21.09
N ARG A 584 -37.08 1.25 -20.66
CA ARG A 584 -38.23 1.07 -21.56
C ARG A 584 -38.48 2.31 -22.42
N LYS A 585 -38.27 3.50 -21.87
CA LYS A 585 -38.64 4.79 -22.47
C LYS A 585 -37.56 5.42 -23.34
N THR A 586 -36.28 5.07 -23.15
CA THR A 586 -35.13 5.54 -23.98
C THR A 586 -35.26 5.22 -25.47
N ALA A 587 -36.17 4.32 -25.85
CA ALA A 587 -36.42 3.94 -27.24
C ALA A 587 -37.50 4.80 -27.95
N LEU A 588 -38.13 5.75 -27.25
CA LEU A 588 -39.23 6.56 -27.78
C LEU A 588 -38.76 8.00 -27.98
N PRO A 589 -38.75 8.53 -29.23
CA PRO A 589 -38.46 9.93 -29.47
C PRO A 589 -39.51 10.83 -28.80
N ASN A 590 -39.09 11.98 -28.27
CA ASN A 590 -39.93 13.04 -27.70
C ASN A 590 -40.64 12.75 -26.36
N VAL A 591 -40.15 11.82 -25.53
CA VAL A 591 -40.66 11.67 -24.16
C VAL A 591 -39.94 12.64 -23.22
N ALA A 592 -40.65 13.67 -22.76
CA ALA A 592 -40.17 14.55 -21.70
C ALA A 592 -40.04 13.75 -20.38
N VAL A 593 -38.89 13.89 -19.70
CA VAL A 593 -38.69 13.26 -18.38
C VAL A 593 -39.59 13.96 -17.35
N ASN A 594 -40.42 13.18 -16.66
CA ASN A 594 -41.27 13.69 -15.59
C ASN A 594 -40.73 13.24 -14.22
N GLU A 595 -40.06 14.16 -13.51
CA GLU A 595 -39.49 13.93 -12.18
C GLU A 595 -40.56 13.48 -11.16
N SER A 596 -41.82 13.94 -11.31
CA SER A 596 -42.90 13.61 -10.38
C SER A 596 -43.28 12.12 -10.43
N VAL A 597 -43.15 11.46 -11.59
CA VAL A 597 -43.37 10.02 -11.72
C VAL A 597 -42.30 9.25 -10.96
N ILE A 598 -41.04 9.69 -11.05
CA ILE A 598 -39.93 9.03 -10.35
C ILE A 598 -40.07 9.22 -8.85
N LEU A 599 -40.40 10.42 -8.37
CA LEU A 599 -40.64 10.71 -6.94
C LEU A 599 -41.73 9.81 -6.32
N GLN A 600 -42.71 9.39 -7.11
CA GLN A 600 -43.82 8.54 -6.65
C GLN A 600 -43.46 7.03 -6.59
N MET A 601 -42.26 6.63 -7.07
CA MET A 601 -41.86 5.21 -7.10
C MET A 601 -41.49 4.64 -5.73
N THR A 602 -41.11 5.48 -4.76
CA THR A 602 -40.79 4.99 -3.42
C THR A 602 -42.04 4.66 -2.62
N GLN A 603 -42.01 3.48 -2.00
CA GLN A 603 -42.96 3.06 -0.98
C GLN A 603 -42.32 3.07 0.42
N ASN A 604 -41.03 3.35 0.52
CA ASN A 604 -40.32 3.48 1.80
C ASN A 604 -40.76 4.78 2.50
N PRO A 605 -41.41 4.72 3.68
CA PRO A 605 -41.94 5.91 4.34
C PRO A 605 -40.88 6.95 4.70
N ASN A 606 -39.68 6.51 5.08
CA ASN A 606 -38.58 7.40 5.44
C ASN A 606 -38.03 8.11 4.19
N CYS A 607 -37.85 7.36 3.11
CA CYS A 607 -37.42 7.92 1.83
C CYS A 607 -38.46 8.90 1.28
N LYS A 608 -39.75 8.53 1.34
CA LYS A 608 -40.86 9.38 0.90
C LYS A 608 -40.92 10.68 1.69
N SER A 609 -40.77 10.62 3.01
CA SER A 609 -40.77 11.79 3.89
C SER A 609 -39.58 12.71 3.60
N TYR A 610 -38.38 12.13 3.40
CA TYR A 610 -37.20 12.90 3.04
C TYR A 610 -37.34 13.57 1.66
N LEU A 611 -37.87 12.85 0.67
CA LEU A 611 -38.10 13.41 -0.65
C LEU A 611 -39.14 14.52 -0.62
N ALA A 612 -40.22 14.35 0.14
CA ALA A 612 -41.21 15.40 0.32
C ALA A 612 -40.59 16.67 0.96
N LYS A 613 -39.74 16.53 1.99
CA LYS A 613 -39.09 17.68 2.62
C LYS A 613 -38.16 18.45 1.67
N ASN A 614 -37.49 17.76 0.76
CA ASN A 614 -36.41 18.34 -0.06
C ASN A 614 -36.79 18.63 -1.52
N PHE A 615 -37.88 18.05 -2.03
CA PHE A 615 -38.30 18.15 -3.44
C PHE A 615 -39.79 18.47 -3.63
N SER A 616 -40.57 18.73 -2.56
CA SER A 616 -41.90 19.32 -2.73
C SER A 616 -41.75 20.78 -3.10
N SER A 617 -42.09 21.11 -4.34
CA SER A 617 -42.44 22.47 -4.78
C SER A 617 -43.84 22.83 -4.34
#